data_AF-A0A511RME6-F1
#
_entry.id   AF-A0A511RME6-F1
#
_cell.length_a   1.000
_cell.length_b   1.000
_cell.length_c   1.000
_cell.angle_alpha   90.00
_cell.angle_beta   90.00
_cell.angle_gamma   90.00
#
_symmetry.space_group_name_H-M   'P 1'
#
loop_
_entity.id
_entity.type
_entity.pdbx_description
1 polymer ?
#
loop_
_entity_poly.entity_id
_entity_poly.type
_entity_poly.pdbx_seq_one_letter_code
_entity_poly.pdbx_strand_id
1 'polypeptide(L)'
;MAAPLSTANEQLYKLSEPLTLAGMPIPVLFLPFSSGAAPLDVASWDCDSVTVTGALTDADGDGIPVNASYNGRCTWSYSGGEGSFSGYWQYNDLNVQDPNDADPEAGIKVSGEVEWGFSGGGDSLTWTWTLTRHDLVKQGSQYDFDYEGSWQVDYNGDTYTFSYNLSGTWTPDDAQNPWGDGTLNAIGSFSGTDASCASGWDLEVSLSGVHYTGGLIDSGTASFSGTDCDGTSTSVTITWSAAQVCITVDSQDPVCVPNS
;
A
#
# COMPACT_ATOMS: atom_id res chain seq x y z
N MET A 1 -1.18 -5.86 -33.67
CA MET A 1 -0.49 -6.81 -32.76
C MET A 1 0.26 -5.97 -31.76
N ALA A 2 -0.08 -6.08 -30.48
CA ALA A 2 0.72 -5.43 -29.42
C ALA A 2 2.14 -6.02 -29.48
N ALA A 3 3.15 -5.17 -29.33
CA ALA A 3 4.52 -5.65 -29.20
C ALA A 3 4.61 -6.58 -27.98
N PRO A 4 5.42 -7.65 -28.04
CA PRO A 4 5.70 -8.45 -26.85
C PRO A 4 6.27 -7.51 -25.78
N LEU A 5 5.78 -7.65 -24.55
CA LEU A 5 6.30 -6.92 -23.41
C LEU A 5 7.80 -7.24 -23.26
N SER A 6 8.59 -6.27 -22.82
CA SER A 6 9.94 -6.58 -22.37
C SER A 6 9.87 -7.55 -21.19
N THR A 7 10.88 -8.40 -21.02
CA THR A 7 10.95 -9.33 -19.87
C THR A 7 10.79 -8.59 -18.53
N ALA A 8 11.22 -7.33 -18.43
CA ALA A 8 11.03 -6.50 -17.24
C ALA A 8 9.55 -6.19 -16.96
N ASN A 9 8.75 -5.89 -17.99
CA ASN A 9 7.32 -5.59 -17.82
C ASN A 9 6.49 -6.82 -17.42
N GLU A 10 6.84 -8.00 -17.94
CA GLU A 10 6.19 -9.25 -17.51
C GLU A 10 6.49 -9.60 -16.04
N GLN A 11 7.71 -9.30 -15.57
CA GLN A 11 8.09 -9.53 -14.18
C GLN A 11 7.41 -8.55 -13.22
N LEU A 12 7.27 -7.28 -13.59
CA LEU A 12 6.47 -6.33 -12.82
C LEU A 12 4.99 -6.73 -12.71
N TYR A 13 4.43 -7.30 -13.77
CA TYR A 13 3.06 -7.84 -13.73
C TYR A 13 2.95 -9.00 -12.75
N LYS A 14 3.90 -9.94 -12.74
CA LYS A 14 3.91 -11.06 -11.78
C LYS A 14 4.09 -10.61 -10.34
N LEU A 15 4.93 -9.60 -10.13
CA LEU A 15 5.17 -9.02 -8.82
C LEU A 15 3.95 -8.27 -8.27
N SER A 16 3.02 -7.86 -9.13
CA SER A 16 1.85 -7.09 -8.72
C SER A 16 1.08 -7.80 -7.60
N GLU A 17 0.57 -9.00 -7.82
CA GLU A 17 -0.22 -9.74 -6.83
C GLU A 17 0.50 -9.85 -5.46
N PRO A 18 1.75 -10.35 -5.36
CA PRO A 18 2.51 -10.34 -4.10
C PRO A 18 2.64 -8.97 -3.41
N LEU A 19 2.78 -7.88 -4.16
CA LEU A 19 2.83 -6.54 -3.58
C LEU A 19 1.47 -6.13 -2.97
N THR A 20 0.32 -6.47 -3.60
CA THR A 20 -1.00 -6.26 -2.94
C THR A 20 -1.09 -7.04 -1.64
N LEU A 21 -0.58 -8.27 -1.62
CA LEU A 21 -0.57 -9.11 -0.42
C LEU A 21 0.21 -8.47 0.73
N ALA A 22 1.31 -7.77 0.41
CA ALA A 22 2.08 -6.96 1.36
C ALA A 22 1.36 -5.68 1.84
N GLY A 23 0.12 -5.43 1.40
CA GLY A 23 -0.59 -4.18 1.69
C GLY A 23 -0.01 -2.98 0.93
N MET A 24 0.75 -3.22 -0.14
CA MET A 24 1.20 -2.16 -1.01
C MET A 24 0.11 -1.79 -2.00
N PRO A 25 -0.26 -0.50 -2.19
CA PRO A 25 -0.67 -0.04 -3.50
C PRO A 25 0.42 -0.42 -4.49
N ILE A 26 0.23 -1.58 -5.09
CA ILE A 26 0.53 -1.64 -6.49
C ILE A 26 -0.30 -0.51 -7.09
N PRO A 27 0.29 0.35 -7.92
CA PRO A 27 -0.51 0.78 -9.04
C PRO A 27 -0.90 -0.53 -9.70
N VAL A 28 -2.15 -0.95 -9.45
CA VAL A 28 -2.89 -1.67 -10.45
C VAL A 28 -2.83 -0.69 -11.62
N LEU A 29 -1.76 -0.77 -12.39
CA LEU A 29 -1.81 -1.14 -13.77
C LEU A 29 -3.28 -1.31 -14.14
N PHE A 30 -3.98 -0.17 -14.26
CA PHE A 30 -4.84 0.12 -15.38
C PHE A 30 -3.94 0.06 -16.63
N LEU A 31 -3.27 -1.07 -16.80
CA LEU A 31 -2.89 -1.65 -18.04
C LEU A 31 -4.22 -1.74 -18.78
N PRO A 32 -4.41 -1.01 -19.89
CA PRO A 32 -5.30 -1.42 -20.97
C PRO A 32 -5.19 -2.89 -21.42
N PHE A 33 -4.32 -3.69 -20.80
CA PHE A 33 -3.89 -4.99 -21.27
C PHE A 33 -4.64 -6.11 -20.54
N SER A 34 -5.98 -6.20 -20.66
CA SER A 34 -6.64 -7.51 -20.46
C SER A 34 -8.03 -7.72 -21.06
N SER A 35 -8.77 -6.73 -21.59
CA SER A 35 -10.16 -7.00 -22.03
C SER A 35 -10.58 -6.53 -23.42
N GLY A 36 -9.69 -5.96 -24.24
CA GLY A 36 -10.07 -5.55 -25.60
C GLY A 36 -11.09 -4.40 -25.69
N ALA A 37 -11.39 -3.76 -24.56
CA ALA A 37 -12.00 -2.44 -24.49
C ALA A 37 -10.94 -1.49 -23.90
N ALA A 38 -10.45 -0.55 -24.71
CA ALA A 38 -9.49 0.45 -24.27
C ALA A 38 -10.09 1.26 -23.10
N PRO A 39 -9.42 1.35 -21.93
CA PRO A 39 -9.78 2.32 -20.91
C PRO A 39 -9.21 3.68 -21.35
N LEU A 40 -10.10 4.55 -21.84
CA LEU A 40 -9.87 5.94 -22.25
C LEU A 40 -8.89 6.10 -23.43
N ASP A 41 -9.10 7.09 -24.30
CA ASP A 41 -8.27 7.37 -25.49
C ASP A 41 -6.84 7.85 -25.09
N VAL A 42 -6.03 6.98 -24.49
CA VAL A 42 -4.63 7.28 -24.18
C VAL A 42 -3.84 7.38 -25.49
N ALA A 43 -3.35 8.57 -25.80
CA ALA A 43 -2.63 8.90 -27.02
C ALA A 43 -1.24 8.22 -27.10
N SER A 44 -0.59 7.97 -25.96
CA SER A 44 0.67 7.23 -25.88
C SER A 44 0.92 6.62 -24.50
N TRP A 45 1.59 5.46 -24.48
CA TRP A 45 2.21 4.85 -23.30
C TRP A 45 3.68 4.55 -23.62
N ASP A 46 4.58 4.84 -22.70
CA ASP A 46 6.01 4.53 -22.82
C ASP A 46 6.56 4.01 -21.48
N CYS A 47 7.06 2.77 -21.50
CA CYS A 47 7.66 2.06 -20.36
C CYS A 47 9.03 1.47 -20.73
N ASP A 48 9.69 1.96 -21.79
CA ASP A 48 10.88 1.32 -22.37
C ASP A 48 12.13 1.38 -21.47
N SER A 49 12.03 2.00 -20.29
CA SER A 49 13.15 2.28 -19.37
C SER A 49 13.18 1.43 -18.10
N VAL A 50 12.30 0.42 -17.95
CA VAL A 50 12.35 -0.45 -16.76
C VAL A 50 13.60 -1.33 -16.80
N THR A 51 14.46 -1.10 -15.82
CA THR A 51 15.66 -1.87 -15.53
C THR A 51 15.44 -2.72 -14.29
N VAL A 52 15.95 -3.94 -14.34
CA VAL A 52 15.89 -4.90 -13.23
C VAL A 52 17.30 -5.39 -12.97
N THR A 53 17.72 -5.37 -11.71
CA THR A 53 19.01 -5.89 -11.26
C THR A 53 18.81 -6.89 -10.12
N GLY A 54 19.82 -7.70 -9.83
CA GLY A 54 19.72 -8.76 -8.81
C GLY A 54 19.36 -10.14 -9.39
N ALA A 55 18.97 -11.05 -8.50
CA ALA A 55 18.60 -12.43 -8.81
C ALA A 55 17.08 -12.55 -8.94
N LEU A 56 16.63 -12.94 -10.13
CA LEU A 56 15.22 -13.16 -10.49
C LEU A 56 14.78 -14.62 -10.39
N THR A 57 15.53 -15.43 -9.64
CA THR A 57 15.11 -16.80 -9.35
C THR A 57 13.85 -16.75 -8.48
N ASP A 58 12.92 -17.63 -8.80
CA ASP A 58 11.64 -17.85 -8.14
C ASP A 58 11.39 -19.36 -8.30
N ALA A 59 11.85 -20.13 -7.31
CA ALA A 59 11.93 -21.58 -7.39
C ALA A 59 10.67 -22.28 -6.87
N ASP A 60 9.95 -21.65 -5.96
CA ASP A 60 8.65 -22.13 -5.47
C ASP A 60 7.45 -21.59 -6.29
N GLY A 61 7.67 -20.57 -7.12
CA GLY A 61 6.73 -20.10 -8.13
C GLY A 61 5.68 -19.13 -7.60
N ASP A 62 5.93 -18.46 -6.47
CA ASP A 62 5.02 -17.49 -5.86
C ASP A 62 5.06 -16.11 -6.53
N GLY A 63 5.97 -15.92 -7.50
CA GLY A 63 6.14 -14.67 -8.26
C GLY A 63 7.04 -13.64 -7.58
N ILE A 64 7.62 -13.95 -6.42
CA ILE A 64 8.55 -13.11 -5.69
C ILE A 64 9.98 -13.53 -6.05
N PRO A 65 10.83 -12.61 -6.52
CA PRO A 65 12.22 -12.94 -6.77
C PRO A 65 13.00 -13.10 -5.46
N VAL A 66 13.95 -14.03 -5.44
CA VAL A 66 14.85 -14.25 -4.29
C VAL A 66 15.53 -12.95 -3.81
N ASN A 67 15.92 -12.05 -4.73
CA ASN A 67 16.39 -10.70 -4.39
C ASN A 67 16.56 -9.86 -5.68
N ALA A 68 15.63 -8.95 -5.97
CA ALA A 68 15.70 -8.09 -7.14
C ALA A 68 15.43 -6.62 -6.80
N SER A 69 15.99 -5.73 -7.61
CA SER A 69 15.78 -4.29 -7.55
C SER A 69 15.25 -3.77 -8.88
N TYR A 70 14.18 -2.99 -8.81
CA TYR A 70 13.44 -2.45 -9.94
C TYR A 70 13.57 -0.94 -10.00
N ASN A 71 13.98 -0.44 -11.16
CA ASN A 71 14.12 0.98 -11.45
C ASN A 71 13.52 1.27 -12.81
N GLY A 72 12.58 2.20 -12.90
CA GLY A 72 11.97 2.48 -14.20
C GLY A 72 10.84 3.47 -14.11
N ARG A 73 10.55 4.12 -15.24
CA ARG A 73 9.44 5.06 -15.36
C ARG A 73 8.56 4.67 -16.54
N CYS A 74 7.26 4.60 -16.26
CA CYS A 74 6.21 4.53 -17.25
C CYS A 74 5.55 5.90 -17.36
N THR A 75 5.30 6.38 -18.58
CA THR A 75 4.57 7.61 -18.83
C THR A 75 3.37 7.35 -19.72
N TRP A 76 2.32 8.16 -19.54
CA TRP A 76 1.12 8.11 -20.37
C TRP A 76 0.65 9.53 -20.69
N SER A 77 -0.01 9.67 -21.84
CA SER A 77 -0.66 10.93 -22.23
C SER A 77 -2.03 10.67 -22.84
N TYR A 78 -3.00 11.51 -22.51
CA TYR A 78 -4.34 11.51 -23.06
C TYR A 78 -4.60 12.86 -23.73
N SER A 79 -5.26 12.84 -24.89
CA SER A 79 -5.76 14.06 -25.54
C SER A 79 -7.14 13.78 -26.11
N GLY A 80 -8.15 14.45 -25.56
CA GLY A 80 -9.55 14.26 -25.95
C GLY A 80 -10.37 15.53 -25.83
N GLY A 81 -11.69 15.42 -26.06
CA GLY A 81 -12.61 16.57 -26.01
C GLY A 81 -12.67 17.28 -24.66
N GLU A 82 -12.21 16.62 -23.59
CA GLU A 82 -12.19 17.11 -22.21
C GLU A 82 -10.86 17.80 -21.84
N GLY A 83 -9.86 17.78 -22.73
CA GLY A 83 -8.54 18.38 -22.49
C GLY A 83 -7.38 17.42 -22.76
N SER A 84 -6.18 17.86 -22.37
CA SER A 84 -4.97 17.02 -22.41
C SER A 84 -4.48 16.76 -21.00
N PHE A 85 -4.20 15.49 -20.72
CA PHE A 85 -3.69 15.00 -19.45
C PHE A 85 -2.46 14.17 -19.70
N SER A 86 -1.55 14.14 -18.74
CA SER A 86 -0.40 13.28 -18.76
C SER A 86 -0.12 12.80 -17.36
N GLY A 87 0.56 11.67 -17.26
CA GLY A 87 1.01 11.19 -15.99
C GLY A 87 2.15 10.22 -16.14
N TYR A 88 2.62 9.78 -15.00
CA TYR A 88 3.68 8.81 -14.94
C TYR A 88 3.54 7.98 -13.68
N TRP A 89 4.27 6.89 -13.71
CA TRP A 89 4.58 6.11 -12.55
C TRP A 89 6.05 5.72 -12.62
N GLN A 90 6.68 5.61 -11.46
CA GLN A 90 8.09 5.37 -11.35
C GLN A 90 8.41 4.50 -10.14
N TYR A 91 9.34 3.58 -10.34
CA TYR A 91 10.04 2.90 -9.26
C TYR A 91 11.44 3.47 -9.13
N ASN A 92 11.80 3.79 -7.90
CA ASN A 92 13.12 4.25 -7.51
C ASN A 92 13.69 3.25 -6.52
N ASP A 93 14.63 2.44 -6.99
CA ASP A 93 15.30 1.39 -6.23
C ASP A 93 14.33 0.51 -5.43
N LEU A 94 13.21 0.09 -6.04
CA LEU A 94 12.26 -0.80 -5.40
C LEU A 94 12.89 -2.18 -5.27
N ASN A 95 13.30 -2.53 -4.06
CA ASN A 95 13.90 -3.81 -3.74
C ASN A 95 12.80 -4.76 -3.25
N VAL A 96 12.76 -5.95 -3.84
CA VAL A 96 11.87 -7.02 -3.46
C VAL A 96 12.71 -8.26 -3.19
N GLN A 97 12.39 -8.91 -2.08
CA GLN A 97 13.05 -10.13 -1.66
C GLN A 97 12.03 -11.12 -1.13
N ASP A 98 12.17 -12.36 -1.60
CA ASP A 98 11.62 -13.54 -0.95
C ASP A 98 12.48 -13.92 0.28
N PRO A 99 11.91 -13.96 1.50
CA PRO A 99 12.60 -14.45 2.69
C PRO A 99 13.12 -15.89 2.59
N ASN A 100 12.46 -16.76 1.82
CA ASN A 100 12.78 -18.17 1.63
C ASN A 100 12.17 -18.76 0.33
N ASP A 101 12.94 -18.67 -0.76
CA ASP A 101 12.68 -19.15 -2.15
C ASP A 101 12.57 -20.69 -2.30
N ALA A 102 11.99 -21.35 -1.29
CA ALA A 102 11.65 -22.75 -1.27
C ALA A 102 10.32 -23.01 -0.53
N ASP A 103 9.69 -21.96 0.01
CA ASP A 103 8.39 -21.99 0.69
C ASP A 103 7.53 -20.86 0.10
N PRO A 104 6.54 -21.16 -0.75
CA PRO A 104 5.72 -20.15 -1.44
C PRO A 104 4.83 -19.32 -0.49
N GLU A 105 4.86 -19.62 0.81
CA GLU A 105 4.15 -18.91 1.86
C GLU A 105 5.10 -18.08 2.74
N ALA A 106 6.41 -18.01 2.43
CA ALA A 106 7.43 -17.37 3.26
C ALA A 106 7.17 -15.88 3.52
N GLY A 107 6.46 -15.23 2.60
CA GLY A 107 6.10 -13.83 2.65
C GLY A 107 7.00 -12.98 1.76
N ILE A 108 7.12 -11.70 2.06
CA ILE A 108 7.78 -10.72 1.18
C ILE A 108 8.46 -9.62 2.00
N LYS A 109 9.59 -9.13 1.50
CA LYS A 109 10.25 -7.93 2.00
C LYS A 109 10.36 -6.91 0.89
N VAL A 110 9.93 -5.69 1.17
CA VAL A 110 9.96 -4.59 0.20
C VAL A 110 10.57 -3.33 0.81
N SER A 111 11.39 -2.64 0.02
CA SER A 111 11.90 -1.31 0.35
C SER A 111 12.17 -0.51 -0.91
N GLY A 112 12.37 0.80 -0.80
CA GLY A 112 12.61 1.69 -1.93
C GLY A 112 11.51 2.72 -2.06
N GLU A 113 11.20 3.15 -3.28
CA GLU A 113 10.21 4.20 -3.50
C GLU A 113 9.36 3.94 -4.74
N VAL A 114 8.08 4.28 -4.62
CA VAL A 114 7.10 4.29 -5.70
C VAL A 114 6.58 5.71 -5.84
N GLU A 115 6.67 6.28 -7.03
CA GLU A 115 6.16 7.60 -7.34
C GLU A 115 5.10 7.52 -8.43
N TRP A 116 4.04 8.31 -8.28
CA TRP A 116 3.02 8.52 -9.30
C TRP A 116 2.83 10.01 -9.50
N GLY A 117 2.62 10.45 -10.73
CA GLY A 117 2.28 11.83 -10.96
C GLY A 117 1.32 12.03 -12.11
N PHE A 118 0.64 13.17 -12.04
CA PHE A 118 -0.41 13.58 -12.94
C PHE A 118 -0.30 15.08 -13.23
N SER A 119 -0.56 15.46 -14.47
CA SER A 119 -0.70 16.85 -14.87
C SER A 119 -1.75 17.00 -15.97
N GLY A 120 -2.67 17.94 -15.78
CA GLY A 120 -3.65 18.37 -16.77
C GLY A 120 -4.79 19.15 -16.15
N GLY A 121 -5.59 19.81 -16.98
CA GLY A 121 -6.70 20.65 -16.49
C GLY A 121 -6.30 21.90 -15.70
N GLY A 122 -5.00 22.24 -15.63
CA GLY A 122 -4.46 23.31 -14.79
C GLY A 122 -3.88 22.83 -13.46
N ASP A 123 -4.01 21.54 -13.16
CA ASP A 123 -3.54 20.93 -11.94
C ASP A 123 -2.30 20.05 -12.17
N SER A 124 -1.52 19.88 -11.10
CA SER A 124 -0.41 18.94 -11.01
C SER A 124 -0.40 18.28 -9.65
N LEU A 125 -0.21 16.97 -9.65
CA LEU A 125 -0.17 16.13 -8.46
C LEU A 125 1.01 15.16 -8.60
N THR A 126 1.86 15.09 -7.58
CA THR A 126 2.83 14.00 -7.41
C THR A 126 2.53 13.32 -6.09
N TRP A 127 2.51 11.99 -6.11
CA TRP A 127 2.39 11.14 -4.94
C TRP A 127 3.62 10.25 -4.87
N THR A 128 4.44 10.44 -3.84
CA THR A 128 5.62 9.63 -3.58
C THR A 128 5.36 8.77 -2.36
N TRP A 129 5.64 7.48 -2.47
CA TRP A 129 5.59 6.54 -1.38
C TRP A 129 6.97 5.95 -1.13
N THR A 130 7.59 6.35 -0.03
CA THR A 130 8.87 5.84 0.42
C THR A 130 8.63 4.68 1.38
N LEU A 131 9.16 3.51 1.01
CA LEU A 131 9.09 2.26 1.75
C LEU A 131 10.45 2.04 2.41
N THR A 132 10.63 2.52 3.64
CA THR A 132 11.86 2.25 4.39
C THR A 132 11.98 0.75 4.67
N ARG A 133 10.86 0.14 5.07
CA ARG A 133 10.74 -1.29 5.31
C ARG A 133 9.27 -1.70 5.21
N HIS A 134 8.98 -2.71 4.41
CA HIS A 134 7.67 -3.32 4.25
C HIS A 134 7.85 -4.83 4.26
N ASP A 135 8.02 -5.36 5.46
CA ASP A 135 8.28 -6.78 5.67
C ASP A 135 6.99 -7.46 6.13
N LEU A 136 6.64 -8.58 5.50
CA LEU A 136 5.58 -9.48 5.94
C LEU A 136 6.13 -10.90 5.83
N VAL A 137 6.51 -11.50 6.95
CA VAL A 137 7.34 -12.72 6.95
C VAL A 137 6.70 -13.80 7.81
N LYS A 138 6.58 -15.01 7.27
CA LYS A 138 6.02 -16.16 7.98
C LYS A 138 6.86 -16.54 9.20
N GLN A 139 6.18 -16.68 10.34
CA GLN A 139 6.70 -17.16 11.63
C GLN A 139 5.85 -18.33 12.12
N GLY A 140 6.14 -19.53 11.62
CA GLY A 140 5.34 -20.72 11.94
C GLY A 140 3.97 -20.67 11.25
N SER A 141 2.89 -20.48 12.03
CA SER A 141 1.51 -20.43 11.52
C SER A 141 0.94 -19.00 11.38
N GLN A 142 1.76 -17.98 11.63
CA GLN A 142 1.39 -16.57 11.53
C GLN A 142 2.44 -15.83 10.69
N TYR A 143 2.21 -14.55 10.45
CA TYR A 143 3.15 -13.64 9.82
C TYR A 143 3.47 -12.51 10.77
N ASP A 144 4.74 -12.15 10.89
CA ASP A 144 5.15 -10.91 11.53
C ASP A 144 5.29 -9.85 10.44
N PHE A 145 4.84 -8.63 10.72
CA PHE A 145 5.02 -7.51 9.80
C PHE A 145 5.67 -6.30 10.48
N ASP A 146 6.46 -5.57 9.69
CA ASP A 146 7.12 -4.33 10.10
C ASP A 146 7.11 -3.36 8.92
N TYR A 147 6.26 -2.35 9.03
CA TYR A 147 5.95 -1.35 8.00
C TYR A 147 6.40 0.01 8.47
N GLU A 148 7.42 0.54 7.81
CA GLU A 148 8.01 1.84 8.08
C GLU A 148 8.15 2.60 6.77
N GLY A 149 7.74 3.87 6.76
CA GLY A 149 7.90 4.71 5.59
C GLY A 149 7.07 5.98 5.64
N SER A 150 6.91 6.60 4.49
CA SER A 150 6.20 7.87 4.38
C SER A 150 5.59 8.07 3.00
N TRP A 151 4.47 8.79 2.98
CA TRP A 151 3.83 9.30 1.80
C TRP A 151 4.04 10.80 1.73
N GLN A 152 4.34 11.29 0.55
CA GLN A 152 4.37 12.72 0.23
C GLN A 152 3.42 12.97 -0.92
N VAL A 153 2.55 13.95 -0.76
CA VAL A 153 1.66 14.43 -1.82
C VAL A 153 2.01 15.88 -2.11
N ASP A 154 2.48 16.15 -3.32
CA ASP A 154 2.70 17.50 -3.84
C ASP A 154 1.54 17.86 -4.77
N TYR A 155 0.63 18.71 -4.32
CA TYR A 155 -0.54 19.15 -5.08
C TYR A 155 -0.46 20.66 -5.34
N ASN A 156 -0.34 21.05 -6.61
CA ASN A 156 -0.31 22.46 -7.03
C ASN A 156 0.70 23.35 -6.27
N GLY A 157 1.80 22.77 -5.78
CA GLY A 157 2.85 23.45 -5.02
C GLY A 157 2.72 23.36 -3.50
N ASP A 158 1.63 22.81 -2.98
CA ASP A 158 1.48 22.46 -1.56
C ASP A 158 1.97 21.02 -1.32
N THR A 159 2.74 20.83 -0.25
CA THR A 159 3.28 19.52 0.15
C THR A 159 2.58 19.03 1.40
N TYR A 160 2.09 17.79 1.35
CA TYR A 160 1.49 17.06 2.45
C TYR A 160 2.34 15.83 2.73
N THR A 161 2.69 15.61 3.99
CA THR A 161 3.51 14.45 4.39
C THR A 161 2.76 13.61 5.39
N PHE A 162 2.84 12.30 5.26
CA PHE A 162 2.34 11.32 6.21
C PHE A 162 3.44 10.28 6.44
N SER A 163 3.86 10.03 7.66
CA SER A 163 4.81 8.98 8.02
C SER A 163 4.11 7.92 8.84
N TYR A 164 4.52 6.67 8.69
CA TYR A 164 4.00 5.54 9.45
C TYR A 164 5.13 4.65 9.93
N ASN A 165 4.93 4.08 11.12
CA ASN A 165 5.74 3.02 11.68
C ASN A 165 4.80 2.05 12.40
N LEU A 166 4.51 0.91 11.79
CA LEU A 166 3.56 -0.07 12.29
C LEU A 166 4.22 -1.44 12.31
N SER A 167 4.10 -2.15 13.42
CA SER A 167 4.57 -3.53 13.54
C SER A 167 3.51 -4.40 14.18
N GLY A 168 3.54 -5.69 13.90
CA GLY A 168 2.53 -6.57 14.42
C GLY A 168 2.56 -7.98 13.87
N THR A 169 1.40 -8.62 13.96
CA THR A 169 1.19 -10.00 13.52
C THR A 169 -0.09 -10.10 12.71
N TRP A 170 -0.06 -10.97 11.71
CA TRP A 170 -1.21 -11.42 10.95
C TRP A 170 -1.36 -12.92 11.12
N THR A 171 -2.51 -13.36 11.63
CA THR A 171 -2.85 -14.78 11.76
C THR A 171 -3.95 -15.11 10.76
N PRO A 172 -3.67 -15.86 9.68
CA PRO A 172 -4.69 -16.21 8.72
C PRO A 172 -5.69 -17.22 9.30
N ASP A 173 -6.94 -17.13 8.85
CA ASP A 173 -7.98 -18.11 9.17
C ASP A 173 -7.78 -19.43 8.43
N ASP A 174 -7.26 -19.36 7.20
CA ASP A 174 -6.89 -20.50 6.38
C ASP A 174 -5.41 -20.43 6.04
N ALA A 175 -4.62 -21.38 6.56
CA ALA A 175 -3.20 -21.48 6.28
C ALA A 175 -2.89 -21.72 4.79
N GLN A 176 -3.84 -22.26 4.01
CA GLN A 176 -3.69 -22.47 2.56
C GLN A 176 -4.06 -21.23 1.73
N ASN A 177 -4.73 -20.26 2.35
CA ASN A 177 -5.03 -18.96 1.79
C ASN A 177 -4.67 -17.88 2.82
N PRO A 178 -3.37 -17.70 3.12
CA PRO A 178 -2.92 -16.88 4.24
C PRO A 178 -3.22 -15.38 4.06
N TRP A 179 -3.76 -15.01 2.91
CA TRP A 179 -3.99 -13.64 2.48
C TRP A 179 -5.46 -13.20 2.52
N GLY A 180 -6.37 -14.14 2.80
CA GLY A 180 -7.80 -13.89 2.85
C GLY A 180 -8.22 -13.34 4.21
N ASP A 181 -9.07 -14.10 4.89
CA ASP A 181 -9.58 -13.77 6.21
C ASP A 181 -8.51 -14.02 7.28
N GLY A 182 -8.57 -13.27 8.37
CA GLY A 182 -7.59 -13.42 9.44
C GLY A 182 -7.61 -12.31 10.48
N THR A 183 -6.73 -12.45 11.46
CA THR A 183 -6.64 -11.58 12.64
C THR A 183 -5.36 -10.76 12.63
N LEU A 184 -5.52 -9.45 12.73
CA LEU A 184 -4.45 -8.46 12.85
C LEU A 184 -4.27 -8.01 14.30
N ASN A 185 -3.03 -8.05 14.78
CA ASN A 185 -2.59 -7.32 15.96
C ASN A 185 -1.48 -6.38 15.56
N ALA A 186 -1.55 -5.11 15.94
CA ALA A 186 -0.57 -4.12 15.53
C ALA A 186 -0.36 -3.05 16.59
N ILE A 187 0.85 -2.49 16.61
CA ILE A 187 1.16 -1.27 17.33
C ILE A 187 2.02 -0.38 16.45
N GLY A 188 1.89 0.93 16.62
CA GLY A 188 2.66 1.84 15.82
C GLY A 188 2.21 3.28 15.96
N SER A 189 2.71 4.10 15.05
CA SER A 189 2.38 5.51 15.00
C SER A 189 2.23 6.00 13.56
N PHE A 190 1.43 7.03 13.44
CA PHE A 190 1.28 7.86 12.26
C PHE A 190 1.64 9.29 12.65
N SER A 191 2.23 10.03 11.73
CA SER A 191 2.45 11.45 11.90
C SER A 191 2.36 12.14 10.56
N GLY A 192 2.12 13.45 10.55
CA GLY A 192 2.06 14.16 9.29
C GLY A 192 2.16 15.65 9.44
N THR A 193 2.26 16.32 8.29
CA THR A 193 2.24 17.77 8.17
C THR A 193 1.42 18.16 6.94
N ASP A 194 0.81 19.34 7.01
CA ASP A 194 0.17 19.98 5.87
C ASP A 194 0.36 21.50 5.93
N ALA A 195 -0.13 22.21 4.92
CA ALA A 195 -0.03 23.68 4.84
C ALA A 195 -0.66 24.43 6.02
N SER A 196 -1.67 23.85 6.67
CA SER A 196 -2.31 24.37 7.88
C SER A 196 -1.71 23.85 9.19
N CYS A 197 -0.88 22.81 9.11
CA CYS A 197 -0.32 22.04 10.21
C CYS A 197 1.21 21.86 10.06
N ALA A 198 1.94 22.98 9.94
CA ALA A 198 3.39 22.92 9.76
C ALA A 198 4.15 22.36 10.97
N SER A 199 3.57 22.45 12.18
CA SER A 199 4.10 21.82 13.40
C SER A 199 3.91 20.31 13.43
N GLY A 200 3.02 19.79 12.58
CA GLY A 200 2.65 18.40 12.47
C GLY A 200 1.64 17.91 13.50
N TRP A 201 1.13 16.72 13.24
CA TRP A 201 0.27 15.93 14.12
C TRP A 201 0.89 14.54 14.33
N ASP A 202 0.53 13.89 15.42
CA ASP A 202 0.93 12.52 15.75
C ASP A 202 -0.26 11.69 16.21
N LEU A 203 -0.20 10.38 15.95
CA LEU A 203 -1.24 9.41 16.29
C LEU A 203 -0.61 8.05 16.58
N GLU A 204 -0.55 7.66 17.84
CA GLU A 204 -0.24 6.30 18.25
C GLU A 204 -1.46 5.39 18.02
N VAL A 205 -1.21 4.17 17.55
CA VAL A 205 -2.24 3.20 17.20
C VAL A 205 -1.93 1.85 17.83
N SER A 206 -2.98 1.21 18.34
CA SER A 206 -2.96 -0.18 18.79
C SER A 206 -4.17 -0.92 18.26
N LEU A 207 -3.92 -1.99 17.51
CA LEU A 207 -4.92 -2.93 17.01
C LEU A 207 -4.78 -4.22 17.80
N SER A 208 -5.89 -4.73 18.33
CA SER A 208 -5.94 -5.95 19.13
C SER A 208 -7.07 -6.83 18.65
N GLY A 209 -6.70 -7.99 18.10
CA GLY A 209 -7.61 -9.00 17.58
C GLY A 209 -8.55 -8.48 16.50
N VAL A 210 -8.09 -7.56 15.63
CA VAL A 210 -8.91 -7.01 14.54
C VAL A 210 -9.05 -8.08 13.47
N HIS A 211 -10.24 -8.66 13.38
CA HIS A 211 -10.53 -9.77 12.48
C HIS A 211 -11.19 -9.27 11.20
N TYR A 212 -10.71 -9.77 10.07
CA TYR A 212 -11.21 -9.45 8.73
C TYR A 212 -11.89 -10.68 8.13
N THR A 213 -13.13 -10.49 7.67
CA THR A 213 -13.90 -11.48 6.91
C THR A 213 -14.42 -10.85 5.62
N GLY A 214 -14.03 -11.38 4.46
CA GLY A 214 -14.44 -10.85 3.16
C GLY A 214 -14.01 -9.39 2.93
N GLY A 215 -12.88 -8.98 3.51
CA GLY A 215 -12.35 -7.62 3.44
C GLY A 215 -13.04 -6.61 4.38
N LEU A 216 -13.93 -7.05 5.26
CA LEU A 216 -14.60 -6.22 6.26
C LEU A 216 -14.15 -6.61 7.68
N ILE A 217 -14.08 -5.63 8.57
CA ILE A 217 -13.81 -5.89 9.99
C ILE A 217 -15.09 -6.36 10.67
N ASP A 218 -15.06 -7.53 11.31
CA ASP A 218 -16.23 -8.07 12.04
C ASP A 218 -16.04 -8.09 13.57
N SER A 219 -14.81 -8.03 14.05
CA SER A 219 -14.49 -8.07 15.47
C SER A 219 -13.11 -7.47 15.77
N GLY A 220 -12.89 -7.13 17.04
CA GLY A 220 -11.61 -6.63 17.54
C GLY A 220 -11.69 -5.22 18.08
N THR A 221 -10.52 -4.66 18.42
CA THR A 221 -10.42 -3.31 18.97
C THR A 221 -9.28 -2.55 18.29
N ALA A 222 -9.55 -1.28 17.98
CA ALA A 222 -8.55 -0.31 17.55
C ALA A 222 -8.56 0.86 18.52
N SER A 223 -7.41 1.19 19.08
CA SER A 223 -7.20 2.36 19.93
C SER A 223 -6.25 3.31 19.23
N PHE A 224 -6.61 4.58 19.24
CA PHE A 224 -5.89 5.69 18.64
C PHE A 224 -5.70 6.75 19.72
N SER A 225 -4.49 7.27 19.86
CA SER A 225 -4.24 8.41 20.75
C SER A 225 -3.19 9.31 20.13
N GLY A 226 -3.48 10.60 20.07
CA GLY A 226 -2.61 11.51 19.32
C GLY A 226 -2.76 12.95 19.75
N THR A 227 -1.92 13.79 19.18
CA THR A 227 -1.95 15.24 19.36
C THR A 227 -2.13 15.92 18.00
N ASP A 228 -3.12 16.80 17.94
CA ASP A 228 -3.40 17.60 16.75
C ASP A 228 -2.45 18.82 16.68
N CYS A 229 -2.49 19.52 15.55
CA CYS A 229 -1.66 20.66 15.20
C CYS A 229 -1.74 21.82 16.19
N ASP A 230 -2.87 21.96 16.89
CA ASP A 230 -3.11 22.98 17.91
C ASP A 230 -2.66 22.56 19.32
N GLY A 231 -2.10 21.35 19.45
CA GLY A 231 -1.67 20.75 20.71
C GLY A 231 -2.79 20.03 21.48
N THR A 232 -4.00 19.94 20.92
CA THR A 232 -5.10 19.19 21.53
C THR A 232 -4.82 17.70 21.41
N SER A 233 -4.78 16.99 22.54
CA SER A 233 -4.69 15.53 22.55
C SER A 233 -6.07 14.90 22.60
N THR A 234 -6.27 13.81 21.86
CA THR A 234 -7.50 13.03 21.84
C THR A 234 -7.19 11.55 21.78
N SER A 235 -8.06 10.76 22.41
CA SER A 235 -8.05 9.31 22.36
C SER A 235 -9.37 8.80 21.81
N VAL A 236 -9.29 7.86 20.86
CA VAL A 236 -10.44 7.19 20.27
C VAL A 236 -10.25 5.69 20.39
N THR A 237 -11.27 4.98 20.86
CA THR A 237 -11.30 3.51 20.80
C THR A 237 -12.50 3.07 19.99
N ILE A 238 -12.26 2.20 19.02
CA ILE A 238 -13.28 1.57 18.19
C ILE A 238 -13.30 0.09 18.53
N THR A 239 -14.47 -0.44 18.86
CA THR A 239 -14.67 -1.87 19.12
C THR A 239 -15.68 -2.42 18.13
N TRP A 240 -15.26 -3.44 17.39
CA TRP A 240 -16.13 -4.21 16.50
C TRP A 240 -16.59 -5.47 17.19
N SER A 241 -17.85 -5.83 16.94
CA SER A 241 -18.45 -7.08 17.34
C SER A 241 -19.43 -7.51 16.27
N ALA A 242 -19.85 -8.78 16.30
CA ALA A 242 -20.87 -9.29 15.38
C ALA A 242 -22.19 -8.49 15.40
N ALA A 243 -22.50 -7.79 16.50
CA ALA A 243 -23.76 -7.07 16.67
C ALA A 243 -23.68 -5.58 16.31
N GLN A 244 -22.52 -4.94 16.50
CA GLN A 244 -22.38 -3.48 16.43
C GLN A 244 -20.91 -3.05 16.38
N VAL A 245 -20.71 -1.80 15.95
CA VAL A 245 -19.47 -1.04 16.09
C VAL A 245 -19.69 0.06 17.11
N CYS A 246 -18.81 0.16 18.11
CA CYS A 246 -18.86 1.19 19.15
C CYS A 246 -17.63 2.09 19.06
N ILE A 247 -17.83 3.40 19.20
CA ILE A 247 -16.77 4.41 19.22
C ILE A 247 -16.81 5.13 20.58
N THR A 248 -15.67 5.18 21.25
CA THR A 248 -15.45 5.89 22.51
C THR A 248 -14.41 6.97 22.30
N VAL A 249 -14.71 8.21 22.66
CA VAL A 249 -13.77 9.34 22.59
C VAL A 249 -13.46 9.80 24.01
N ASP A 250 -12.20 9.94 24.40
CA ASP A 250 -11.73 10.50 25.68
C ASP A 250 -12.46 9.96 26.93
N SER A 251 -12.69 8.64 26.95
CA SER A 251 -13.40 7.94 28.04
C SER A 251 -14.89 8.34 28.22
N GLN A 252 -15.51 8.96 27.21
CA GLN A 252 -16.94 9.22 27.18
C GLN A 252 -17.75 7.92 27.00
N ASP A 253 -19.07 8.02 27.17
CA ASP A 253 -19.96 6.90 26.87
C ASP A 253 -19.86 6.52 25.38
N PRO A 254 -19.75 5.22 25.05
CA PRO A 254 -19.60 4.77 23.67
C PRO A 254 -20.85 5.08 22.84
N VAL A 255 -20.64 5.54 21.61
CA VAL A 255 -21.69 5.60 20.57
C VAL A 255 -21.63 4.33 19.75
N CYS A 256 -22.68 3.52 19.79
CA CYS A 256 -22.75 2.24 19.08
C CYS A 256 -23.74 2.26 17.90
N VAL A 257 -23.30 1.74 16.76
CA VAL A 257 -24.11 1.55 15.55
C VAL A 257 -24.25 0.06 15.30
N PRO A 258 -25.49 -0.48 15.20
CA PRO A 258 -25.71 -1.89 14.88
C PRO A 258 -25.16 -2.28 13.51
N ASN A 259 -24.68 -3.52 13.38
CA ASN A 259 -24.36 -4.10 12.08
C ASN A 259 -25.67 -4.44 11.36
N SER A 260 -25.86 -3.91 10.16
CA SER A 260 -27.05 -4.13 9.32
C SER A 260 -26.95 -5.41 8.49
#